data_AF-A0A4D7DJJ7-F1
#
_entry.id   AF-A0A4D7DJJ7-F1
#
_cell.length_a   1.000
_cell.length_b   1.000
_cell.length_c   1.000
_cell.angle_alpha   90.00
_cell.angle_beta   90.00
_cell.angle_gamma   90.00
#
_symmetry.space_group_name_H-M   'P 1'
#
loop_
_entity.id
_entity.type
_entity.pdbx_description
1 polymer ?
#
loop_
_entity_poly.entity_id
_entity_poly.type
_entity_poly.pdbx_seq_one_letter_code
_entity_poly.pdbx_strand_id
1 'polypeptide(L)'
;MAVAGVWENEYGSRMILAVEEKPAGSGAIWGIYESTTGSTGRYLVTGRQGRAASGGNGQPLALAIAWRSVGDDPADPSWHWASAMAGQYHGQDGGAQVTVNHLLVASGEFPGLCGPGLYCDKLTYRRTSNTPYAGLPPAGVAVPHPASGVWSGADGMRLALRVLAEPGGRVALVDGFLEQDGREIAITGFADLDGQAEESDRCALAITACDDARNRTVAMGGWLEGEAGTLLLQALTGHATPLDGAYLQTSLWPLSLVRRDGP
;
A
#
# COMPACT_ATOMS: atom_id res chain seq x y z
N MET A 1 17.65 12.59 -3.17
CA MET A 1 17.12 11.97 -4.40
C MET A 1 16.28 10.79 -3.97
N ALA A 2 15.01 10.79 -4.35
CA ALA A 2 13.97 10.03 -3.68
C ALA A 2 13.01 9.41 -4.70
N VAL A 3 12.01 8.69 -4.20
CA VAL A 3 11.05 7.93 -5.02
C VAL A 3 10.16 8.84 -5.90
N ALA A 4 10.09 10.15 -5.66
CA ALA A 4 9.31 11.07 -6.49
C ALA A 4 9.76 11.07 -7.97
N GLY A 5 8.81 10.97 -8.90
CA GLY A 5 9.05 10.91 -10.35
C GLY A 5 8.15 9.90 -11.08
N VAL A 6 8.49 9.57 -12.33
CA VAL A 6 7.77 8.59 -13.17
C VAL A 6 8.59 7.31 -13.30
N TRP A 7 7.90 6.20 -13.13
CA TRP A 7 8.45 4.86 -13.07
C TRP A 7 7.65 3.93 -13.96
N GLU A 8 8.31 3.03 -14.68
CA GLU A 8 7.67 2.04 -15.56
C GLU A 8 8.19 0.63 -15.22
N ASN A 9 7.28 -0.35 -15.13
CA ASN A 9 7.63 -1.75 -14.87
C ASN A 9 7.72 -2.59 -16.16
N GLU A 10 8.07 -3.86 -16.01
CA GLU A 10 8.20 -4.85 -17.09
C GLU A 10 6.89 -5.11 -17.86
N TYR A 11 5.74 -4.80 -17.27
CA TYR A 11 4.42 -4.91 -17.92
C TYR A 11 4.01 -3.62 -18.65
N GLY A 12 4.84 -2.58 -18.62
CA GLY A 12 4.56 -1.27 -19.22
C GLY A 12 3.61 -0.39 -18.40
N SER A 13 3.23 -0.81 -17.20
CA SER A 13 2.44 0.00 -16.27
C SER A 13 3.31 1.04 -15.58
N ARG A 14 2.71 2.18 -15.21
CA ARG A 14 3.43 3.36 -14.75
C ARG A 14 3.02 3.82 -13.35
N MET A 15 3.98 4.25 -12.55
CA MET A 15 3.74 5.03 -11.32
C MET A 15 4.25 6.45 -11.50
N ILE A 16 3.41 7.43 -11.17
CA ILE A 16 3.77 8.84 -11.13
C ILE A 16 3.63 9.29 -9.68
N LEU A 17 4.75 9.54 -9.00
CA LEU A 17 4.80 9.71 -7.55
C LEU A 17 5.32 11.08 -7.13
N ALA A 18 4.78 11.59 -6.05
CA ALA A 18 5.29 12.71 -5.26
C ALA A 18 5.60 12.23 -3.84
N VAL A 19 6.49 12.96 -3.15
CA VAL A 19 7.02 12.57 -1.84
C VAL A 19 7.24 13.79 -0.97
N GLU A 20 6.86 13.69 0.31
CA GLU A 20 7.27 14.62 1.36
C GLU A 20 8.67 14.24 1.87
N GLU A 21 9.69 14.94 1.39
CA GLU A 21 11.09 14.54 1.60
C GLU A 21 11.59 14.62 3.05
N LYS A 22 12.30 13.57 3.48
CA LYS A 22 13.00 13.54 4.78
C LYS A 22 14.36 14.25 4.72
N PRO A 23 14.85 14.83 5.83
CA PRO A 23 14.30 14.77 7.19
C PRO A 23 13.24 15.84 7.51
N ALA A 24 12.96 16.78 6.59
CA ALA A 24 12.04 17.89 6.85
C ALA A 24 10.55 17.48 6.78
N GLY A 25 10.23 16.41 6.05
CA GLY A 25 8.89 15.89 5.85
C GLY A 25 8.67 14.48 6.40
N SER A 26 7.45 13.98 6.27
CA SER A 26 7.02 12.70 6.86
C SER A 26 7.48 11.46 6.10
N GLY A 27 8.03 11.62 4.88
CA GLY A 27 8.27 10.51 3.96
C GLY A 27 6.98 9.93 3.37
N ALA A 28 5.85 10.64 3.45
CA ALA A 28 4.63 10.27 2.74
C ALA A 28 4.86 10.23 1.24
N ILE A 29 4.26 9.24 0.57
CA ILE A 29 4.23 9.08 -0.88
C ILE A 29 2.78 9.18 -1.32
N TRP A 30 2.51 9.88 -2.42
CA TRP A 30 1.21 9.85 -3.09
C TRP A 30 1.38 9.96 -4.60
N GLY A 31 0.38 9.54 -5.37
CA GLY A 31 0.47 9.56 -6.81
C GLY A 31 -0.62 8.79 -7.53
N ILE A 32 -0.33 8.46 -8.79
CA ILE A 32 -1.21 7.66 -9.66
C ILE A 32 -0.43 6.45 -10.19
N TYR A 33 -1.11 5.31 -10.24
CA TYR A 33 -0.71 4.12 -10.99
C TYR A 33 -1.57 4.02 -12.26
N GLU A 34 -0.93 3.81 -13.40
CA GLU A 34 -1.57 3.59 -14.69
C GLU A 34 -1.29 2.16 -15.12
N SER A 35 -2.32 1.32 -15.05
CA SER A 35 -2.20 -0.11 -15.39
C SER A 35 -2.50 -0.35 -16.85
N THR A 36 -1.73 -1.25 -17.47
CA THR A 36 -1.92 -1.72 -18.85
C THR A 36 -2.27 -3.22 -18.93
N THR A 37 -2.27 -3.93 -17.80
CA THR A 37 -2.45 -5.38 -17.73
C THR A 37 -3.53 -5.72 -16.69
N GLY A 38 -4.44 -6.63 -17.03
CA GLY A 38 -5.61 -6.92 -16.20
C GLY A 38 -6.62 -5.77 -16.29
N SER A 39 -6.93 -5.14 -15.15
CA SER A 39 -7.76 -3.94 -15.12
C SER A 39 -6.97 -2.71 -15.57
N THR A 40 -7.36 -2.14 -16.71
CA THR A 40 -6.74 -0.95 -17.30
C THR A 40 -7.42 0.30 -16.75
N GLY A 41 -6.63 1.27 -16.30
CA GLY A 41 -7.18 2.50 -15.71
C GLY A 41 -6.14 3.29 -14.93
N ARG A 42 -6.62 4.30 -14.21
CA ARG A 42 -5.81 5.20 -13.38
C ARG A 42 -6.24 5.04 -11.92
N TYR A 43 -5.28 4.77 -11.04
CA TYR A 43 -5.54 4.35 -9.67
C TYR A 43 -4.74 5.18 -8.68
N LEU A 44 -5.29 5.45 -7.50
CA LEU A 44 -4.55 6.17 -6.47
C LEU A 44 -3.45 5.31 -5.88
N VAL A 45 -2.30 5.94 -5.62
CA VAL A 45 -1.18 5.37 -4.89
C VAL A 45 -0.97 6.20 -3.63
N THR A 46 -0.77 5.53 -2.50
CA THR A 46 -0.26 6.14 -1.27
C THR A 46 0.87 5.28 -0.71
N GLY A 47 1.69 5.82 0.17
CA GLY A 47 2.77 5.05 0.76
C GLY A 47 3.67 5.80 1.72
N ARG A 48 4.76 5.14 2.09
CA ARG A 48 5.80 5.68 2.96
C ARG A 48 7.18 5.28 2.44
N GLN A 49 8.14 6.21 2.53
CA GLN A 49 9.55 5.91 2.39
C GLN A 49 10.28 6.02 3.73
N GLY A 50 11.23 5.12 3.92
CA GLY A 50 12.26 5.23 4.95
C GLY A 50 13.27 6.33 4.61
N ARG A 51 14.31 6.40 5.44
CA ARG A 51 15.45 7.28 5.22
C ARG A 51 16.35 6.71 4.13
N ALA A 52 16.97 7.59 3.34
CA ALA A 52 18.02 7.19 2.42
C ALA A 52 19.11 6.45 3.19
N ALA A 53 19.47 5.26 2.72
CA ALA A 53 20.47 4.45 3.40
C ALA A 53 21.88 4.85 2.93
N SER A 54 22.83 4.86 3.87
CA SER A 54 24.25 5.08 3.56
C SER A 54 24.91 3.80 3.04
N GLY A 55 26.07 3.93 2.41
CA GLY A 55 26.93 2.77 2.10
C GLY A 55 26.41 1.86 0.98
N GLY A 56 25.65 2.39 0.02
CA GLY A 56 25.17 1.63 -1.15
C GLY A 56 23.89 0.83 -0.91
N ASN A 57 23.33 0.88 0.30
CA ASN A 57 22.04 0.30 0.62
C ASN A 57 20.89 1.06 -0.07
N GLY A 58 19.83 0.34 -0.41
CA GLY A 58 18.59 0.92 -0.91
C GLY A 58 17.80 1.63 0.18
N GLN A 59 16.96 2.56 -0.24
CA GLN A 59 15.99 3.24 0.61
C GLN A 59 14.70 2.42 0.66
N PRO A 60 14.28 1.90 1.82
CA PRO A 60 13.08 1.08 1.91
C PRO A 60 11.83 1.92 1.63
N LEU A 61 10.85 1.32 0.96
CA LEU A 61 9.57 1.95 0.65
C LEU A 61 8.42 0.93 0.70
N ALA A 62 7.25 1.43 1.09
CA ALA A 62 5.98 0.71 1.05
C ALA A 62 4.94 1.54 0.30
N LEU A 63 4.14 0.87 -0.54
CA LEU A 63 3.09 1.47 -1.35
C LEU A 63 1.80 0.68 -1.22
N ALA A 64 0.68 1.38 -1.34
CA ALA A 64 -0.65 0.81 -1.48
C ALA A 64 -1.34 1.36 -2.74
N ILE A 65 -2.18 0.55 -3.37
CA ILE A 65 -3.02 0.93 -4.51
C ILE A 65 -4.46 0.51 -4.24
N ALA A 66 -5.41 1.40 -4.51
CA ALA A 66 -6.84 1.05 -4.64
C ALA A 66 -7.16 0.76 -6.11
N TRP A 67 -7.75 -0.39 -6.42
CA TRP A 67 -8.08 -0.77 -7.80
C TRP A 67 -9.42 -0.22 -8.30
N ARG A 68 -9.96 0.79 -7.61
CA ARG A 68 -11.08 1.58 -8.10
C ARG A 68 -10.56 2.74 -8.94
N SER A 69 -10.90 2.76 -10.23
CA SER A 69 -10.38 3.79 -11.13
C SER A 69 -10.86 5.19 -10.73
N VAL A 70 -9.94 6.15 -10.74
CA VAL A 70 -10.25 7.59 -10.62
C VAL A 70 -10.39 8.28 -11.98
N GLY A 71 -10.27 7.52 -13.07
CA GLY A 71 -10.58 7.97 -14.42
C GLY A 71 -12.06 7.87 -14.78
N ASP A 72 -12.33 7.84 -16.08
CA ASP A 72 -13.68 7.61 -16.63
C ASP A 72 -13.89 6.15 -17.06
N ASP A 73 -13.00 5.25 -16.61
CA ASP A 73 -13.09 3.82 -16.90
C ASP A 73 -14.35 3.22 -16.25
N PRO A 74 -15.03 2.28 -16.92
CA PRO A 74 -16.21 1.62 -16.37
C PRO A 74 -15.86 0.80 -15.13
N ALA A 75 -16.87 0.54 -14.31
CA ALA A 75 -16.74 -0.38 -13.19
C ALA A 75 -16.40 -1.79 -13.67
N ASP A 76 -15.48 -2.44 -12.95
CA ASP A 76 -15.14 -3.83 -13.13
C ASP A 76 -14.93 -4.52 -11.75
N PRO A 77 -14.82 -5.85 -11.71
CA PRO A 77 -14.72 -6.57 -10.44
C PRO A 77 -13.51 -6.18 -9.57
N SER A 78 -12.46 -5.59 -10.16
CA SER A 78 -11.27 -5.18 -9.42
C SER A 78 -11.49 -3.92 -8.58
N TRP A 79 -12.62 -3.22 -8.71
CA TRP A 79 -12.93 -2.04 -7.88
C TRP A 79 -12.97 -2.33 -6.37
N HIS A 80 -13.15 -3.58 -5.99
CA HIS A 80 -13.14 -4.05 -4.61
C HIS A 80 -11.76 -4.54 -4.15
N TRP A 81 -10.73 -4.48 -5.01
CA TRP A 81 -9.40 -5.00 -4.74
C TRP A 81 -8.45 -3.90 -4.26
N ALA A 82 -7.36 -4.33 -3.61
CA ALA A 82 -6.27 -3.45 -3.24
C ALA A 82 -4.91 -4.11 -3.52
N SER A 83 -3.84 -3.33 -3.51
CA SER A 83 -2.48 -3.87 -3.53
C SER A 83 -1.65 -3.31 -2.40
N ALA A 84 -0.87 -4.16 -1.73
CA ALA A 84 0.20 -3.78 -0.82
C ALA A 84 1.55 -4.14 -1.44
N MET A 85 2.51 -3.23 -1.41
CA MET A 85 3.84 -3.44 -1.98
C MET A 85 4.91 -2.98 -1.00
N ALA A 86 5.96 -3.77 -0.80
CA ALA A 86 7.13 -3.32 -0.06
C ALA A 86 8.42 -3.71 -0.76
N GLY A 87 9.44 -2.88 -0.59
CA GLY A 87 10.75 -3.10 -1.19
C GLY A 87 11.65 -1.91 -0.95
N GLN A 88 12.41 -1.54 -1.98
CA GLN A 88 13.37 -0.43 -1.86
C GLN A 88 13.66 0.24 -3.20
N TYR A 89 14.13 1.47 -3.07
CA TYR A 89 14.67 2.30 -4.13
C TYR A 89 16.20 2.28 -4.09
N HIS A 90 16.83 2.07 -5.24
CA HIS A 90 18.25 2.27 -5.44
C HIS A 90 18.49 3.40 -6.43
N GLY A 91 19.19 4.44 -5.97
CA GLY A 91 19.74 5.49 -6.83
C GLY A 91 21.23 5.24 -7.06
N GLN A 92 21.62 4.74 -8.23
CA GLN A 92 23.02 4.56 -8.60
C GLN A 92 23.31 5.00 -10.04
N ASP A 93 24.61 5.19 -10.32
CA ASP A 93 25.15 5.38 -11.67
C ASP A 93 24.84 4.15 -12.53
N GLY A 94 23.96 4.32 -13.52
CA GLY A 94 23.39 3.22 -14.32
C GLY A 94 21.86 3.20 -14.36
N GLY A 95 21.21 3.98 -13.49
CA GLY A 95 19.78 4.27 -13.54
C GLY A 95 19.08 3.99 -12.21
N ALA A 96 18.14 4.87 -11.86
CA ALA A 96 17.29 4.71 -10.70
C ALA A 96 16.33 3.52 -10.87
N GLN A 97 16.25 2.67 -9.85
CA GLN A 97 15.40 1.48 -9.84
C GLN A 97 14.58 1.40 -8.55
N VAL A 98 13.33 0.98 -8.67
CA VAL A 98 12.49 0.56 -7.53
C VAL A 98 12.17 -0.91 -7.71
N THR A 99 12.49 -1.72 -6.70
CA THR A 99 12.14 -3.15 -6.71
C THR A 99 11.23 -3.43 -5.53
N VAL A 100 10.05 -4.00 -5.79
CA VAL A 100 9.05 -4.30 -4.76
C VAL A 100 8.54 -5.73 -4.90
N ASN A 101 8.21 -6.35 -3.78
CA ASN A 101 7.28 -7.47 -3.78
C ASN A 101 5.87 -6.90 -3.70
N HIS A 102 5.02 -7.32 -4.62
CA HIS A 102 3.64 -6.89 -4.79
C HIS A 102 2.71 -7.99 -4.31
N LEU A 103 1.80 -7.62 -3.41
CA LEU A 103 0.71 -8.45 -2.94
C LEU A 103 -0.60 -7.83 -3.44
N LEU A 104 -1.17 -8.43 -4.48
CA LEU A 104 -2.52 -8.13 -4.93
C LEU A 104 -3.53 -8.84 -4.04
N VAL A 105 -4.49 -8.07 -3.53
CA VAL A 105 -5.58 -8.51 -2.67
C VAL A 105 -6.86 -8.57 -3.51
N ALA A 106 -7.17 -9.74 -4.06
CA ALA A 106 -8.42 -10.00 -4.76
C ALA A 106 -9.47 -10.50 -3.74
N SER A 107 -10.27 -9.58 -3.20
CA SER A 107 -11.34 -9.90 -2.23
C SER A 107 -12.52 -10.66 -2.85
N GLY A 108 -12.77 -10.44 -4.14
CA GLY A 108 -13.80 -11.10 -4.95
C GLY A 108 -13.24 -11.69 -6.25
N GLU A 109 -14.08 -12.45 -6.97
CA GLU A 109 -13.73 -13.04 -8.26
C GLU A 109 -13.65 -11.98 -9.38
N PHE A 110 -12.73 -12.17 -10.32
CA PHE A 110 -12.78 -11.52 -11.63
C PHE A 110 -12.98 -12.60 -12.69
N PRO A 111 -14.20 -12.73 -13.24
CA PRO A 111 -14.54 -13.80 -14.17
C PRO A 111 -13.57 -13.88 -15.36
N GLY A 112 -13.01 -15.08 -15.56
CA GLY A 112 -12.05 -15.34 -16.63
C GLY A 112 -10.62 -14.86 -16.39
N LEU A 113 -10.34 -14.21 -15.25
CA LEU A 113 -8.99 -13.77 -14.86
C LEU A 113 -8.48 -14.53 -13.63
N CYS A 114 -9.14 -14.39 -12.49
CA CYS A 114 -8.74 -15.06 -11.24
C CYS A 114 -9.87 -15.11 -10.20
N GLY A 115 -9.76 -16.06 -9.26
CA GLY A 115 -10.65 -16.12 -8.10
C GLY A 115 -10.18 -15.24 -6.94
N PRO A 116 -10.93 -15.18 -5.83
CA PRO A 116 -10.51 -14.47 -4.63
C PRO A 116 -9.21 -15.06 -4.05
N GLY A 117 -8.28 -14.20 -3.64
CA GLY A 117 -7.00 -14.65 -3.09
C GLY A 117 -5.96 -13.54 -2.93
N LEU A 118 -4.79 -13.97 -2.49
CA LEU A 118 -3.60 -13.13 -2.42
C LEU A 118 -2.61 -13.58 -3.49
N TYR A 119 -2.30 -12.69 -4.43
CA TYR A 119 -1.37 -12.97 -5.54
C TYR A 119 -0.08 -12.19 -5.31
N CYS A 120 1.05 -12.90 -5.38
CA CYS A 120 2.38 -12.34 -5.15
C CYS A 120 3.17 -12.26 -6.45
N ASP A 121 3.79 -11.12 -6.72
CA ASP A 121 4.78 -10.96 -7.79
C ASP A 121 5.93 -10.05 -7.34
N LYS A 122 7.08 -10.11 -8.01
CA LYS A 122 8.18 -9.19 -7.80
C LYS A 122 8.28 -8.26 -9.00
N LEU A 123 8.04 -6.96 -8.76
CA LEU A 123 8.02 -5.94 -9.81
C LEU A 123 9.29 -5.10 -9.77
N THR A 124 9.78 -4.76 -10.97
CA THR A 124 10.97 -3.94 -11.14
C THR A 124 10.64 -2.72 -11.98
N TYR A 125 10.70 -1.56 -11.34
CA TYR A 125 10.43 -0.27 -11.97
C TYR A 125 11.72 0.45 -12.32
N ARG A 126 11.77 1.01 -13.54
CA ARG A 126 12.82 1.91 -13.99
C ARG A 126 12.29 3.33 -14.11
N ARG A 127 13.10 4.30 -13.70
CA ARG A 127 12.72 5.70 -13.80
C ARG A 127 12.74 6.16 -15.26
N THR A 128 11.64 6.76 -15.70
CA THR A 128 11.50 7.34 -17.06
C THR A 128 11.44 8.86 -17.04
N SER A 129 11.08 9.48 -15.91
CA SER A 129 11.12 10.93 -15.71
C SER A 129 11.36 11.31 -14.25
N ASN A 130 11.92 12.51 -14.03
CA ASN A 130 12.05 13.13 -12.71
C ASN A 130 10.87 14.05 -12.38
N THR A 131 9.93 14.25 -13.30
CA THR A 131 8.75 15.09 -13.06
C THR A 131 7.84 14.38 -12.05
N PRO A 132 7.68 14.91 -10.83
CA PRO A 132 6.84 14.28 -9.82
C PRO A 132 5.36 14.46 -10.16
N TYR A 133 4.51 13.70 -9.46
CA TYR A 133 3.08 13.95 -9.51
C TYR A 133 2.75 15.36 -9.01
N ALA A 134 1.94 16.10 -9.75
CA ALA A 134 1.58 17.47 -9.41
C ALA A 134 0.32 17.57 -8.52
N GLY A 135 -0.44 16.49 -8.39
CA GLY A 135 -1.66 16.48 -7.56
C GLY A 135 -1.33 16.53 -6.07
N LEU A 136 -2.29 17.04 -5.29
CA LEU A 136 -2.21 17.06 -3.83
C LEU A 136 -2.61 15.69 -3.27
N PRO A 137 -2.10 15.33 -2.07
CA PRO A 137 -2.61 14.15 -1.38
C PRO A 137 -4.12 14.33 -1.12
N PRO A 138 -4.95 13.30 -1.37
CA PRO A 138 -6.39 13.42 -1.18
C PRO A 138 -6.71 13.62 0.30
N ALA A 139 -7.53 14.63 0.60
CA ALA A 139 -8.03 14.87 1.94
C ALA A 139 -9.39 14.19 2.10
N GLY A 140 -9.47 13.13 2.91
CA GLY A 140 -10.72 12.39 3.09
C GLY A 140 -11.59 12.94 4.23
N VAL A 141 -12.88 12.62 4.17
CA VAL A 141 -13.84 12.83 5.27
C VAL A 141 -14.17 11.50 5.91
N ALA A 142 -14.15 11.43 7.24
CA ALA A 142 -14.46 10.19 7.95
C ALA A 142 -15.86 9.68 7.61
N VAL A 143 -15.95 8.38 7.31
CA VAL A 143 -17.21 7.70 7.00
C VAL A 143 -17.37 6.46 7.88
N PRO A 144 -18.62 6.07 8.23
CA PRO A 144 -18.88 4.78 8.80
C PRO A 144 -18.38 3.68 7.85
N HIS A 145 -17.59 2.75 8.36
CA HIS A 145 -17.02 1.68 7.56
C HIS A 145 -16.66 0.48 8.44
N PRO A 146 -16.90 -0.77 8.02
CA PRO A 146 -16.61 -1.94 8.84
C PRO A 146 -15.12 -2.06 9.18
N ALA A 147 -14.19 -1.64 8.33
CA ALA A 147 -12.76 -1.64 8.69
C ALA A 147 -12.39 -0.63 9.80
N SER A 148 -13.17 0.42 10.03
CA SER A 148 -12.87 1.43 11.06
C SER A 148 -12.97 0.83 12.46
N GLY A 149 -12.03 1.20 13.34
CA GLY A 149 -12.00 0.74 14.73
C GLY A 149 -10.60 0.34 15.19
N VAL A 150 -10.55 -0.36 16.32
CA VAL A 150 -9.32 -0.83 16.92
C VAL A 150 -9.25 -2.34 16.79
N TRP A 151 -8.14 -2.82 16.27
CA TRP A 151 -7.86 -4.23 16.03
C TRP A 151 -6.67 -4.65 16.87
N SER A 152 -6.77 -5.81 17.52
CA SER A 152 -5.71 -6.36 18.37
C SER A 152 -5.22 -7.67 17.81
N GLY A 153 -3.90 -7.79 17.65
CA GLY A 153 -3.21 -8.99 17.21
C GLY A 153 -2.39 -9.62 18.34
N ALA A 154 -1.57 -10.59 17.97
CA ALA A 154 -0.59 -11.21 18.87
C ALA A 154 0.45 -10.19 19.38
N ASP A 155 1.15 -10.56 20.45
CA ASP A 155 2.30 -9.82 21.00
C ASP A 155 2.03 -8.33 21.33
N GLY A 156 0.77 -8.01 21.66
CA GLY A 156 0.36 -6.66 22.00
C GLY A 156 0.26 -5.71 20.80
N MET A 157 0.34 -6.22 19.57
CA MET A 157 0.15 -5.42 18.37
C MET A 157 -1.28 -4.86 18.32
N ARG A 158 -1.39 -3.56 18.00
CA ARG A 158 -2.68 -2.89 17.84
C ARG A 158 -2.69 -2.08 16.56
N LEU A 159 -3.79 -2.17 15.82
CA LEU A 159 -4.00 -1.40 14.60
C LEU A 159 -5.29 -0.58 14.76
N ALA A 160 -5.14 0.74 14.88
CA ALA A 160 -6.25 1.68 14.92
C ALA A 160 -6.49 2.23 13.51
N LEU A 161 -7.65 1.94 12.94
CA LEU A 161 -8.03 2.28 11.58
C LEU A 161 -9.19 3.29 11.59
N ARG A 162 -9.08 4.28 10.72
CA ARG A 162 -10.20 5.13 10.31
C ARG A 162 -10.25 5.17 8.80
N VAL A 163 -11.45 4.92 8.28
CA VAL A 163 -11.74 5.02 6.85
C VAL A 163 -12.31 6.39 6.53
N LEU A 164 -11.77 6.98 5.47
CA LEU A 164 -12.17 8.28 4.96
C LEU A 164 -12.60 8.12 3.50
N ALA A 165 -13.72 8.72 3.11
CA ALA A 165 -14.06 8.85 1.69
C ALA A 165 -13.29 10.04 1.11
N GLU A 166 -12.62 9.86 -0.03
CA GLU A 166 -12.01 10.99 -0.74
C GLU A 166 -13.07 11.97 -1.29
N PRO A 167 -12.69 13.22 -1.60
CA PRO A 167 -13.59 14.17 -2.25
C PRO A 167 -14.00 13.63 -3.63
N GLY A 168 -15.29 13.38 -3.81
CA GLY A 168 -15.83 12.70 -5.00
C GLY A 168 -16.30 11.27 -4.73
N GLY A 169 -15.99 10.72 -3.54
CA GLY A 169 -16.54 9.46 -3.06
C GLY A 169 -16.20 8.26 -3.94
N ARG A 170 -15.05 8.28 -4.63
CA ARG A 170 -14.62 7.19 -5.51
C ARG A 170 -13.72 6.18 -4.82
N VAL A 171 -12.96 6.60 -3.82
CA VAL A 171 -11.98 5.76 -3.12
C VAL A 171 -12.11 5.94 -1.61
N ALA A 172 -11.95 4.84 -0.87
CA ALA A 172 -11.82 4.85 0.59
C ALA A 172 -10.34 4.86 0.99
N LEU A 173 -9.91 5.98 1.58
CA LEU A 173 -8.61 6.14 2.21
C LEU A 173 -8.62 5.53 3.60
N VAL A 174 -7.48 5.05 4.06
CA VAL A 174 -7.25 4.60 5.44
C VAL A 174 -6.20 5.47 6.09
N ASP A 175 -6.45 5.92 7.31
CA ASP A 175 -5.44 6.49 8.20
C ASP A 175 -5.57 5.94 9.63
N GLY A 176 -4.61 6.30 10.49
CA GLY A 176 -4.57 5.87 11.88
C GLY A 176 -3.17 5.50 12.32
N PHE A 177 -3.06 4.48 13.19
CA PHE A 177 -1.79 4.10 13.79
C PHE A 177 -1.63 2.58 13.97
N LEU A 178 -0.41 2.10 13.80
CA LEU A 178 0.07 0.79 14.24
C LEU A 178 0.85 0.99 15.54
N GLU A 179 0.43 0.30 16.61
CA GLU A 179 1.19 0.20 17.84
C GLU A 179 1.88 -1.17 17.93
N GLN A 180 3.20 -1.15 18.11
CA GLN A 180 4.01 -2.35 18.31
C GLN A 180 5.27 -2.01 19.10
N ASP A 181 5.68 -2.88 20.03
CA ASP A 181 6.86 -2.69 20.89
C ASP A 181 6.86 -1.32 21.64
N GLY A 182 5.70 -0.85 22.06
CA GLY A 182 5.53 0.45 22.74
C GLY A 182 5.74 1.66 21.83
N ARG A 183 5.73 1.49 20.50
CA ARG A 183 5.82 2.57 19.52
C ARG A 183 4.52 2.72 18.77
N GLU A 184 4.11 3.96 18.56
CA GLU A 184 3.00 4.32 17.68
C GLU A 184 3.55 4.79 16.33
N ILE A 185 3.10 4.17 15.24
CA ILE A 185 3.56 4.42 13.88
C ILE A 185 2.36 4.82 13.04
N ALA A 186 2.39 6.03 12.48
CA ALA A 186 1.33 6.50 11.59
C ALA A 186 1.22 5.61 10.34
N ILE A 187 -0.01 5.28 9.97
CA ILE A 187 -0.32 4.48 8.79
C ILE A 187 -1.09 5.29 7.74
N THR A 188 -1.03 4.84 6.50
CA THR A 188 -1.94 5.28 5.42
C THR A 188 -2.21 4.15 4.46
N GLY A 189 -3.35 4.13 3.80
CA GLY A 189 -3.69 3.07 2.87
C GLY A 189 -5.02 3.27 2.20
N PHE A 190 -5.59 2.14 1.78
CA PHE A 190 -6.90 2.06 1.17
C PHE A 190 -7.69 0.89 1.76
N ALA A 191 -9.00 1.03 1.72
CA ALA A 191 -9.96 -0.05 1.92
C ALA A 191 -10.89 -0.10 0.69
N ASP A 192 -11.53 -1.24 0.48
CA ASP A 192 -12.70 -1.30 -0.40
C ASP A 192 -13.76 -0.31 0.09
N LEU A 193 -14.22 0.59 -0.78
CA LEU A 193 -15.14 1.68 -0.41
C LEU A 193 -16.52 1.17 -0.03
N ASP A 194 -17.00 0.15 -0.74
CA ASP A 194 -18.34 -0.40 -0.52
C ASP A 194 -18.35 -1.33 0.70
N GLY A 195 -17.19 -1.56 1.30
CA GLY A 195 -16.99 -2.40 2.47
C GLY A 195 -17.01 -3.90 2.17
N GLN A 196 -17.57 -4.34 1.04
CA GLN A 196 -17.60 -5.71 0.54
C GLN A 196 -17.83 -5.70 -0.99
N ALA A 197 -17.31 -6.72 -1.69
CA ALA A 197 -17.72 -6.97 -3.07
C ALA A 197 -19.12 -7.61 -3.11
N GLU A 198 -19.93 -7.36 -4.13
CA GLU A 198 -21.35 -7.81 -4.20
C GLU A 198 -21.54 -9.33 -3.97
N GLU A 199 -20.53 -10.15 -4.27
CA GLU A 199 -20.54 -11.62 -4.12
C GLU A 199 -19.52 -12.13 -3.08
N SER A 200 -18.93 -11.27 -2.25
CA SER A 200 -17.91 -11.65 -1.28
C SER A 200 -18.07 -10.95 0.06
N ASP A 201 -18.03 -11.72 1.14
CA ASP A 201 -18.03 -11.19 2.51
C ASP A 201 -16.70 -10.53 2.93
N ARG A 202 -15.80 -10.26 1.97
CA ARG A 202 -14.46 -9.74 2.21
C ARG A 202 -14.33 -8.29 1.78
N CYS A 203 -13.89 -7.44 2.70
CA CYS A 203 -13.43 -6.09 2.41
C CYS A 203 -11.93 -6.13 2.11
N ALA A 204 -11.44 -5.71 0.94
CA ALA A 204 -9.98 -5.60 0.75
C ALA A 204 -9.40 -4.42 1.53
N LEU A 205 -8.16 -4.55 1.98
CA LEU A 205 -7.35 -3.48 2.58
C LEU A 205 -5.91 -3.57 2.10
N ALA A 206 -5.29 -2.39 1.93
CA ALA A 206 -3.85 -2.25 1.77
C ALA A 206 -3.36 -1.05 2.60
N ILE A 207 -2.47 -1.29 3.56
CA ILE A 207 -2.03 -0.30 4.55
C ILE A 207 -0.50 -0.22 4.53
N THR A 208 0.04 0.97 4.69
CA THR A 208 1.48 1.23 4.69
C THR A 208 1.92 1.97 5.95
N ALA A 209 3.14 1.71 6.39
CA ALA A 209 3.75 2.30 7.58
C ALA A 209 5.27 2.47 7.38
N CYS A 210 5.89 3.33 8.18
CA CYS A 210 7.35 3.45 8.27
C CYS A 210 7.80 3.56 9.73
N ASP A 211 8.53 2.55 10.21
CA ASP A 211 9.26 2.62 11.49
C ASP A 211 10.57 3.37 11.24
N ASP A 212 10.54 4.69 11.47
CA ASP A 212 11.70 5.54 11.27
C ASP A 212 12.88 5.18 12.17
N ALA A 213 12.62 4.70 13.39
CA ALA A 213 13.65 4.31 14.34
C ALA A 213 14.44 3.10 13.81
N ARG A 214 13.76 2.13 13.18
CA ARG A 214 14.39 0.94 12.58
C ARG A 214 14.75 1.10 11.09
N ASN A 215 14.36 2.22 10.47
CA ASN A 215 14.44 2.44 9.03
C ASN A 215 13.82 1.28 8.23
N ARG A 216 12.60 0.89 8.60
CA ARG A 216 11.84 -0.18 7.94
C ARG A 216 10.51 0.36 7.48
N THR A 217 10.05 -0.12 6.33
CA THR A 217 8.69 0.14 5.87
C THR A 217 7.89 -1.14 5.92
N VAL A 218 6.58 -1.02 6.09
CA VAL A 218 5.68 -2.18 6.09
C VAL A 218 4.53 -1.86 5.16
N ALA A 219 4.18 -2.82 4.29
CA ALA A 219 2.93 -2.84 3.56
C ALA A 219 2.13 -4.06 4.00
N MET A 220 0.91 -3.86 4.48
CA MET A 220 0.00 -4.90 4.96
C MET A 220 -1.16 -5.00 3.98
N GLY A 221 -1.36 -6.14 3.34
CA GLY A 221 -2.45 -6.38 2.41
C GLY A 221 -3.27 -7.60 2.82
N GLY A 222 -4.58 -7.52 2.71
CA GLY A 222 -5.49 -8.61 3.03
C GLY A 222 -6.91 -8.12 3.15
N TRP A 223 -7.73 -8.77 3.98
CA TRP A 223 -9.14 -8.44 4.06
C TRP A 223 -9.72 -8.56 5.47
N LEU A 224 -10.82 -7.85 5.67
CA LEU A 224 -11.74 -8.10 6.77
C LEU A 224 -12.72 -9.22 6.35
N GLU A 225 -12.86 -10.25 7.18
CA GLU A 225 -13.82 -11.34 6.97
C GLU A 225 -15.16 -11.11 7.72
N GLY A 226 -16.24 -10.94 6.95
CA GLY A 226 -17.63 -11.09 7.38
C GLY A 226 -18.07 -10.29 8.61
N GLU A 227 -19.26 -10.63 9.13
CA GLU A 227 -19.81 -10.03 10.37
C GLU A 227 -19.02 -10.42 11.63
N ALA A 228 -18.29 -11.55 11.61
CA ALA A 228 -17.55 -12.07 12.75
C ALA A 228 -16.23 -11.33 13.05
N GLY A 229 -15.81 -10.40 12.18
CA GLY A 229 -14.90 -9.32 12.56
C GLY A 229 -13.45 -9.71 12.82
N THR A 230 -12.81 -10.43 11.89
CA THR A 230 -11.35 -10.66 11.91
C THR A 230 -10.68 -10.00 10.71
N LEU A 231 -9.64 -9.23 10.99
CA LEU A 231 -8.78 -8.62 9.98
C LEU A 231 -7.58 -9.53 9.71
N LEU A 232 -7.56 -10.14 8.53
CA LEU A 232 -6.50 -11.04 8.08
C LEU A 232 -5.61 -10.30 7.08
N LEU A 233 -4.35 -10.08 7.44
CA LEU A 233 -3.38 -9.36 6.61
C LEU A 233 -2.11 -10.19 6.42
N GLN A 234 -1.41 -9.95 5.32
CA GLN A 234 -0.03 -10.33 5.14
C GLN A 234 0.82 -9.07 5.14
N ALA A 235 1.83 -9.04 5.99
CA ALA A 235 2.73 -7.90 6.16
C ALA A 235 4.04 -8.14 5.42
N LEU A 236 4.30 -7.33 4.40
CA LEU A 236 5.57 -7.22 3.71
C LEU A 236 6.41 -6.13 4.38
N THR A 237 7.55 -6.49 4.99
CA THR A 237 8.47 -5.52 5.59
C THR A 237 9.64 -5.26 4.66
N GLY A 238 9.80 -4.02 4.20
CA GLY A 238 10.93 -3.56 3.40
C GLY A 238 12.14 -3.19 4.27
N HIS A 239 13.30 -3.73 3.91
CA HIS A 239 14.60 -3.51 4.57
C HIS A 239 15.56 -2.79 3.63
N ALA A 240 16.42 -1.95 4.20
CA ALA A 240 17.52 -1.33 3.47
C ALA A 240 18.63 -2.37 3.23
N THR A 241 18.84 -2.81 1.99
CA THR A 241 19.92 -3.75 1.63
C THR A 241 20.75 -3.20 0.47
N PRO A 242 22.02 -3.61 0.35
CA PRO A 242 22.76 -3.39 -0.88
C PRO A 242 22.16 -4.19 -2.03
N LEU A 243 22.57 -3.89 -3.27
CA LEU A 243 22.06 -4.54 -4.49
C LEU A 243 22.33 -6.05 -4.52
N ASP A 244 23.51 -6.49 -4.10
CA ASP A 244 23.89 -7.91 -4.00
C ASP A 244 23.13 -8.65 -2.89
N GLY A 245 22.60 -7.92 -1.91
CA GLY A 245 21.72 -8.41 -0.85
C GLY A 245 20.23 -8.25 -1.12
N ALA A 246 19.81 -7.77 -2.30
CA ALA A 246 18.42 -7.40 -2.58
C ALA A 246 17.42 -8.59 -2.53
N TYR A 247 17.91 -9.83 -2.51
CA TYR A 247 17.04 -11.00 -2.28
C TYR A 247 16.49 -11.09 -0.84
N LEU A 248 17.08 -10.36 0.12
CA LEU A 248 16.61 -10.25 1.52
C LEU A 248 15.85 -8.94 1.79
N GLN A 249 15.59 -8.14 0.76
CA GLN A 249 15.02 -6.79 0.93
C GLN A 249 13.61 -6.78 1.50
N THR A 250 12.88 -7.91 1.42
CA THR A 250 11.51 -8.00 1.92
C THR A 250 11.33 -9.29 2.69
N SER A 251 10.70 -9.19 3.84
CA SER A 251 10.23 -10.34 4.61
C SER A 251 8.70 -10.32 4.71
N LEU A 252 8.09 -11.49 4.85
CA LEU A 252 6.64 -11.68 4.82
C LEU A 252 6.17 -12.41 6.08
N TRP A 253 5.08 -11.94 6.68
CA TRP A 253 4.47 -12.57 7.86
C TRP A 253 2.96 -12.38 7.87
N PRO A 254 2.19 -13.39 8.33
CA PRO A 254 0.75 -13.25 8.50
C PRO A 254 0.41 -12.47 9.77
N LEU A 255 -0.67 -11.70 9.71
CA LEU A 255 -1.29 -11.01 10.84
C LEU A 255 -2.77 -11.40 10.89
N SER A 256 -3.24 -11.80 12.06
CA SER A 256 -4.65 -11.97 12.36
C SER A 256 -4.99 -11.07 13.53
N LEU A 257 -5.93 -10.15 13.32
CA LEU A 257 -6.37 -9.23 14.34
C LEU A 257 -7.87 -9.35 14.56
N VAL A 258 -8.26 -9.34 15.83
CA VAL A 258 -9.67 -9.32 16.24
C VAL A 258 -10.06 -7.91 16.64
N ARG A 259 -11.31 -7.55 16.39
CA ARG A 259 -11.83 -6.25 16.85
C ARG A 259 -11.77 -6.20 18.37
N ARG A 260 -11.28 -5.07 18.88
CA ARG A 260 -11.43 -4.71 20.28
C ARG A 260 -12.70 -3.88 20.40
N ASP A 261 -13.74 -4.45 20.99
CA ASP A 261 -14.85 -3.62 21.48
C ASP A 261 -14.28 -2.64 22.52
N GLY A 262 -14.80 -1.42 22.56
CA GLY A 262 -14.29 -0.34 23.40
C GLY A 262 -14.12 -0.71 24.88
N PRO A 263 -13.45 0.14 25.69
CA PRO A 263 -13.30 -0.12 27.12
C PRO A 263 -14.63 -0.42 27.82
#